data_AF-A0A4J2EPJ2-F1
#
_entry.id   AF-A0A4J2EPJ2-F1
#
_cell.length_a   1.000
_cell.length_b   1.000
_cell.length_c   1.000
_cell.angle_alpha   90.00
_cell.angle_beta   90.00
_cell.angle_gamma   90.00
#
_symmetry.space_group_name_H-M   'P 1'
#
loop_
_entity.id
_entity.type
_entity.pdbx_description
1 polymer ?
#
loop_
_entity_poly.entity_id
_entity_poly.type
_entity_poly.pdbx_seq_one_letter_code
_entity_poly.pdbx_strand_id
1 'polypeptide(L)'
;MDNDYYIDTQFISSEQVYLKHNQLITPVSTSLEHIGKFARIDKDYDGVVAGGFIFQLTPFESSEIISKFLLFNLSSPLFYKQLKAITKLSGQALYNIPKTTLSELLIPLAPFEEQELITQKVEKLFEKVNQLWK
;
A
#
# COMPACT_ATOMS: atom_id res chain seq x y z
N MET A 1 -9.92 -4.56 18.85
CA MET A 1 -8.66 -5.06 19.44
C MET A 1 -8.82 -6.47 20.02
N ASP A 2 -10.03 -7.05 20.09
CA ASP A 2 -10.23 -8.38 20.70
C ASP A 2 -10.14 -9.59 19.72
N ASN A 3 -9.74 -9.37 18.46
CA ASN A 3 -9.69 -10.42 17.42
C ASN A 3 -8.26 -10.68 16.89
N ASP A 4 -7.24 -10.20 17.57
CA ASP A 4 -5.86 -10.37 17.13
C ASP A 4 -5.36 -11.76 17.52
N TYR A 5 -4.79 -12.48 16.55
CA TYR A 5 -4.21 -13.80 16.77
C TYR A 5 -2.73 -13.66 17.10
N TYR A 6 -2.33 -14.20 18.24
CA TYR A 6 -0.93 -14.32 18.63
C TYR A 6 -0.40 -15.66 18.17
N ILE A 7 0.66 -15.62 17.36
CA ILE A 7 1.42 -16.79 16.95
C ILE A 7 2.83 -16.66 17.50
N ASP A 8 3.40 -17.79 17.93
CA ASP A 8 4.78 -17.82 18.40
C ASP A 8 5.74 -17.44 17.26
N THR A 9 6.75 -16.63 17.56
CA THR A 9 7.70 -16.11 16.57
C THR A 9 8.49 -17.22 15.86
N GLN A 10 8.59 -18.41 16.46
CA GLN A 10 9.18 -19.59 15.82
C GLN A 10 8.46 -20.00 14.51
N PHE A 11 7.19 -19.62 14.34
CA PHE A 11 6.41 -19.90 13.13
C PHE A 11 6.52 -18.81 12.07
N ILE A 12 7.26 -17.72 12.35
CA ILE A 12 7.53 -16.66 11.38
C ILE A 12 8.72 -17.06 10.52
N SER A 13 8.47 -17.21 9.21
CA SER A 13 9.47 -17.70 8.26
C SER A 13 10.51 -16.66 7.82
N SER A 14 10.25 -15.36 8.05
CA SER A 14 11.12 -14.26 7.63
C SER A 14 10.84 -12.97 8.39
N GLU A 15 11.88 -12.23 8.75
CA GLU A 15 11.78 -10.88 9.32
C GLU A 15 11.07 -9.88 8.40
N GLN A 16 11.01 -10.16 7.09
CA GLN A 16 10.40 -9.26 6.11
C GLN A 16 8.87 -9.17 6.23
N VAL A 17 8.23 -10.09 6.95
CA VAL A 17 6.76 -10.08 7.13
C VAL A 17 6.30 -9.11 8.21
N TYR A 18 7.20 -8.59 9.04
CA TYR A 18 6.87 -7.60 10.07
C TYR A 18 6.55 -6.25 9.45
N LEU A 19 5.52 -5.60 9.99
CA LEU A 19 5.09 -4.28 9.57
C LEU A 19 6.04 -3.21 10.10
N LYS A 20 6.77 -2.59 9.17
CA LYS A 20 7.70 -1.49 9.45
C LYS A 20 7.15 -0.17 8.95
N HIS A 21 7.56 0.89 9.63
CA HIS A 21 7.22 2.25 9.25
C HIS A 21 7.54 2.48 7.76
N ASN A 22 6.73 3.27 7.07
CA ASN A 22 6.92 3.63 5.65
C ASN A 22 6.76 2.50 4.62
N GLN A 23 6.47 1.27 5.05
CA GLN A 23 5.97 0.25 4.12
C GLN A 23 4.56 0.60 3.61
N LEU A 24 4.23 0.08 2.44
CA LEU A 24 2.91 0.20 1.84
C LEU A 24 2.26 -1.18 1.77
N ILE A 25 0.97 -1.26 2.08
CA ILE A 25 0.22 -2.53 2.04
C ILE A 25 -1.00 -2.42 1.14
N THR A 26 -1.39 -3.54 0.53
CA THR A 26 -2.59 -3.65 -0.31
C THR A 26 -3.14 -5.08 -0.30
N PRO A 27 -4.47 -5.28 -0.33
CA PRO A 27 -5.06 -6.60 -0.45
C PRO A 27 -4.74 -7.24 -1.81
N VAL A 28 -4.34 -8.51 -1.78
CA VAL A 28 -3.99 -9.31 -2.98
C VAL A 28 -5.22 -9.89 -3.65
N SER A 29 -6.20 -10.28 -2.84
CA SER A 29 -7.44 -10.95 -3.26
C SER A 29 -8.63 -10.28 -2.58
N THR A 30 -9.50 -9.64 -3.37
CA THR A 30 -10.66 -8.90 -2.84
C THR A 30 -11.71 -8.65 -3.93
N SER A 31 -12.81 -7.97 -3.59
CA SER A 31 -13.80 -7.49 -4.56
C SER A 31 -13.20 -6.41 -5.48
N LEU A 32 -13.75 -6.24 -6.68
CA LEU A 32 -13.26 -5.27 -7.65
C LEU A 32 -13.26 -3.83 -7.13
N GLU A 33 -14.20 -3.49 -6.23
CA GLU A 33 -14.34 -2.17 -5.61
C GLU A 33 -13.30 -1.89 -4.50
N HIS A 34 -12.61 -2.92 -4.03
CA HIS A 34 -11.62 -2.83 -2.94
C HIS A 34 -10.20 -3.13 -3.42
N ILE A 35 -10.04 -3.52 -4.69
CA ILE A 35 -8.73 -3.77 -5.26
C ILE A 35 -7.96 -2.47 -5.41
N GLY A 36 -6.64 -2.52 -5.23
CA GLY A 36 -5.81 -1.31 -5.36
C GLY A 36 -6.03 -0.27 -4.26
N LYS A 37 -6.62 -0.65 -3.12
CA LYS A 37 -6.61 0.18 -1.92
C LYS A 37 -5.27 0.02 -1.22
N PHE A 38 -4.43 1.05 -1.34
CA PHE A 38 -3.13 1.08 -0.68
C PHE A 38 -3.23 1.84 0.65
N ALA A 39 -2.46 1.39 1.64
CA ALA A 39 -2.27 2.09 2.89
C ALA A 39 -0.78 2.16 3.22
N ARG A 40 -0.35 3.23 3.90
CA ARG A 40 1.01 3.35 4.44
C ARG A 40 1.00 2.97 5.91
N ILE A 41 2.01 2.20 6.30
CA ILE A 41 2.29 1.91 7.71
C ILE A 41 2.87 3.17 8.35
N ASP A 42 2.23 3.65 9.41
CA ASP A 42 2.45 4.94 10.07
C ASP A 42 3.53 4.91 11.16
N LYS A 43 3.93 3.72 11.60
CA LYS A 43 4.96 3.50 12.62
C LYS A 43 5.51 2.07 12.54
N ASP A 44 6.60 1.82 13.24
CA ASP A 44 7.04 0.44 13.47
C ASP A 44 6.08 -0.25 14.43
N TYR A 45 5.56 -1.39 14.01
CA TYR A 45 4.73 -2.24 14.87
C TYR A 45 5.57 -3.39 15.39
N ASP A 46 5.64 -3.52 16.72
CA ASP A 46 6.38 -4.60 17.37
C ASP A 46 5.57 -5.91 17.33
N GLY A 47 6.18 -6.96 16.78
CA GLY A 47 5.56 -8.28 16.68
C GLY A 47 4.32 -8.37 15.75
N VAL A 48 4.04 -7.37 14.93
CA VAL A 48 2.85 -7.37 14.05
C VAL A 48 3.24 -7.70 12.61
N VAL A 49 2.50 -8.64 12.01
CA VAL A 49 2.66 -9.07 10.63
C VAL A 49 1.36 -8.86 9.84
N ALA A 50 1.45 -8.74 8.52
CA ALA A 50 0.27 -8.78 7.68
C ALA A 50 -0.17 -10.23 7.41
N GLY A 51 -1.49 -10.46 7.29
CA GLY A 51 -2.01 -11.77 6.89
C GLY A 51 -1.62 -12.16 5.46
N GLY A 52 -1.71 -13.45 5.13
CA GLY A 52 -1.18 -14.03 3.88
C GLY A 52 -1.77 -13.50 2.56
N PHE A 53 -2.83 -12.69 2.61
CA PHE A 53 -3.46 -12.06 1.44
C PHE A 53 -3.19 -10.55 1.33
N ILE A 54 -2.12 -10.08 1.97
CA ILE A 54 -1.66 -8.69 1.90
C ILE A 54 -0.28 -8.65 1.23
N PHE A 55 -0.14 -7.83 0.19
CA PHE A 55 1.19 -7.49 -0.31
C PHE A 55 1.77 -6.37 0.55
N GLN A 56 3.02 -6.56 0.95
CA GLN A 56 3.86 -5.54 1.55
C GLN A 56 4.84 -5.04 0.47
N LEU A 57 4.72 -3.78 0.11
CA LEU A 57 5.63 -3.07 -0.78
C LEU A 57 6.59 -2.27 0.12
N THR A 58 7.86 -2.67 0.12
CA THR A 58 8.91 -1.98 0.89
C THR A 58 9.66 -1.04 -0.06
N PRO A 59 9.59 0.28 0.12
CA PRO A 59 10.41 1.22 -0.63
C PRO A 59 11.90 0.92 -0.43
N PHE A 60 12.72 1.24 -1.43
CA PHE A 60 14.18 1.06 -1.33
C PHE A 60 14.79 1.86 -0.17
N GLU A 61 14.24 3.06 0.07
CA GLU A 61 14.62 3.92 1.18
C GLU A 61 13.39 4.22 2.04
N SER A 62 13.53 4.00 3.35
CA SER A 62 12.48 4.36 4.32
C SER A 62 12.46 5.88 4.54
N SER A 63 11.62 6.57 3.79
CA SER A 63 11.44 8.03 3.88
C SER A 63 9.96 8.38 3.89
N GLU A 64 9.59 9.35 4.75
CA GLU A 64 8.24 9.89 4.82
C GLU A 64 7.76 10.41 3.47
N ILE A 65 8.62 11.18 2.81
CA ILE A 65 8.30 11.85 1.54
C ILE A 65 8.13 10.80 0.45
N ILE A 66 9.09 9.88 0.30
CA ILE A 66 9.05 8.83 -0.73
C ILE A 66 7.81 7.96 -0.55
N SER A 67 7.51 7.55 0.68
CA SER A 67 6.41 6.63 0.95
C SER A 67 5.05 7.27 0.74
N LYS A 68 4.88 8.54 1.11
CA LYS A 68 3.66 9.30 0.80
C LYS A 68 3.52 9.57 -0.70
N PHE A 69 4.60 9.96 -1.37
CA PHE A 69 4.62 10.15 -2.81
C PHE A 69 4.21 8.87 -3.56
N LEU A 70 4.78 7.73 -3.17
CA LEU A 70 4.40 6.42 -3.70
C LEU A 70 2.94 6.10 -3.39
N LEU A 71 2.46 6.31 -2.16
CA LEU A 71 1.06 6.11 -1.80
C LEU A 71 0.12 6.91 -2.71
N PHE A 72 0.40 8.19 -2.94
CA PHE A 72 -0.42 9.04 -3.80
C PHE A 72 -0.41 8.58 -5.26
N ASN A 73 0.74 8.13 -5.77
CA ASN A 73 0.83 7.56 -7.10
C ASN A 73 0.05 6.25 -7.23
N LEU A 74 0.22 5.33 -6.27
CA LEU A 74 -0.48 4.04 -6.25
C LEU A 74 -2.00 4.20 -6.09
N SER A 75 -2.43 5.28 -5.44
CA SER A 75 -3.84 5.63 -5.27
C SER A 75 -4.39 6.48 -6.43
N SER A 76 -3.56 6.83 -7.41
CA SER A 76 -3.96 7.69 -8.52
C SER A 76 -4.83 6.92 -9.54
N PRO A 77 -5.73 7.62 -10.27
CA PRO A 77 -6.48 7.02 -11.37
C PRO A 77 -5.58 6.40 -12.46
N LEU A 78 -4.38 6.97 -12.66
CA LEU A 78 -3.41 6.49 -13.64
C LEU A 78 -2.89 5.10 -13.26
N PHE A 79 -2.46 4.93 -12.02
CA PHE A 79 -2.00 3.63 -11.53
C PHE A 79 -3.14 2.63 -11.46
N TYR A 80 -4.30 3.05 -10.96
CA TYR A 80 -5.49 2.20 -10.84
C TYR A 80 -5.91 1.62 -12.21
N LYS A 81 -5.80 2.39 -13.29
CA LYS A 81 -6.07 1.92 -14.66
C LYS A 81 -5.13 0.76 -15.06
N GLN A 82 -3.84 0.88 -14.76
CA GLN A 82 -2.85 -0.16 -15.03
C GLN A 82 -3.14 -1.41 -14.17
N LEU A 83 -3.42 -1.21 -12.87
CA LEU A 83 -3.72 -2.29 -11.95
C LEU A 83 -4.98 -3.07 -12.35
N LYS A 84 -6.03 -2.37 -12.80
CA LYS A 84 -7.27 -2.99 -13.27
C LYS A 84 -7.06 -3.84 -14.53
N ALA A 85 -6.11 -3.46 -15.39
CA ALA A 85 -5.80 -4.21 -16.60
C ALA A 85 -5.11 -5.56 -16.32
N ILE A 86 -4.40 -5.68 -15.20
CA ILE A 86 -3.67 -6.91 -14.83
C ILE A 86 -4.43 -7.81 -13.85
N THR A 87 -5.52 -7.30 -13.27
CA THR A 87 -6.30 -8.04 -12.28
C THR A 87 -7.18 -9.09 -12.93
N LYS A 88 -7.21 -10.29 -12.35
CA LYS A 88 -7.91 -11.44 -12.90
C LYS A 88 -8.98 -11.92 -11.94
N LEU A 89 -10.17 -12.21 -12.47
CA LEU A 89 -11.21 -12.90 -11.72
C LEU A 89 -10.75 -14.34 -11.47
N SER A 90 -10.77 -14.75 -10.20
CA SER A 90 -10.54 -16.12 -9.79
C SER A 90 -11.84 -16.93 -9.86
N GLY A 91 -11.73 -18.27 -9.85
CA GLY A 91 -12.89 -19.17 -9.84
C GLY A 91 -13.82 -19.02 -8.62
N GLN A 92 -13.41 -18.28 -7.59
CA GLN A 92 -14.19 -18.02 -6.37
C GLN A 92 -14.82 -16.61 -6.36
N ALA A 93 -14.97 -15.97 -7.52
CA ALA A 93 -15.52 -14.62 -7.69
C ALA A 93 -14.72 -13.48 -7.01
N LEU A 94 -13.49 -13.76 -6.53
CA LEU A 94 -12.55 -12.74 -6.04
C LEU A 94 -11.59 -12.31 -7.15
N TYR A 95 -11.18 -11.05 -7.14
CA TYR A 95 -10.17 -10.52 -8.06
C TYR A 95 -8.80 -10.59 -7.41
N ASN A 96 -7.82 -11.11 -8.16
CA ASN A 96 -6.46 -11.28 -7.70
C ASN A 96 -5.49 -10.35 -8.45
N ILE A 97 -4.53 -9.78 -7.73
CA ILE A 97 -3.38 -9.05 -8.30
C ILE A 97 -2.20 -10.04 -8.43
N PRO A 98 -1.76 -10.42 -9.64
CA PRO A 98 -0.58 -11.26 -9.81
C PRO A 98 0.69 -10.50 -9.38
N LYS A 99 1.50 -11.08 -8.48
CA LYS A 99 2.72 -10.44 -7.96
C LYS A 99 3.71 -10.04 -9.07
N THR A 100 3.93 -10.94 -10.04
CA THR A 100 4.88 -10.72 -11.15
C THR A 100 4.46 -9.55 -12.03
N THR A 101 3.17 -9.45 -12.36
CA THR A 101 2.67 -8.37 -13.20
C THR A 101 2.51 -7.06 -12.42
N LEU A 102 2.28 -7.11 -11.10
CA LEU A 102 2.29 -5.91 -10.26
C LEU A 102 3.67 -5.22 -10.27
N SER A 103 4.76 -6.00 -10.24
CA SER A 103 6.12 -5.44 -10.32
C SER A 103 6.49 -4.83 -11.67
N GLU A 104 5.66 -5.03 -12.70
CA GLU A 104 5.86 -4.46 -14.04
C GLU A 104 5.10 -3.13 -14.21
N LEU A 105 4.23 -2.76 -13.26
CA LEU A 105 3.45 -1.52 -13.35
C LEU A 105 4.33 -0.29 -13.17
N LEU A 106 4.04 0.75 -13.96
CA LEU A 106 4.85 1.97 -13.99
C LEU A 106 4.31 3.02 -13.02
N ILE A 107 5.25 3.66 -12.31
CA ILE A 107 5.01 4.81 -11.43
C ILE A 107 5.89 5.96 -11.94
N PRO A 108 5.34 7.18 -12.16
CA PRO A 108 6.17 8.32 -12.50
C PRO A 108 7.01 8.73 -11.29
N LEU A 109 8.33 8.69 -11.44
CA LEU A 109 9.27 9.07 -10.38
C LEU A 109 9.84 10.46 -10.69
N ALA A 110 9.37 11.46 -9.95
CA ALA A 110 9.86 12.82 -10.04
C ALA A 110 11.20 12.98 -9.26
N PRO A 111 11.99 14.05 -9.51
CA PRO A 111 13.09 14.44 -8.63
C PRO A 111 12.63 14.63 -7.18
N PHE A 112 13.53 14.44 -6.22
CA PHE A 112 13.17 14.42 -4.79
C PHE A 112 12.47 15.71 -4.33
N GLU A 113 12.96 16.87 -4.78
CA GLU A 113 12.37 18.18 -4.48
C GLU A 113 10.93 18.27 -4.99
N GLU A 114 10.66 17.72 -6.17
CA GLU A 114 9.31 17.65 -6.72
C GLU A 114 8.42 16.66 -5.96
N GLN A 115 8.95 15.52 -5.51
CA GLN A 115 8.21 14.56 -4.68
C GLN A 115 7.75 15.21 -3.36
N GLU A 116 8.62 16.01 -2.73
CA GLU A 116 8.29 16.76 -1.52
C GLU A 116 7.19 17.79 -1.79
N LEU A 117 7.34 18.60 -2.84
CA LEU A 117 6.35 19.62 -3.21
C LEU A 117 4.98 19.03 -3.54
N ILE A 118 4.95 17.90 -4.26
CA ILE A 118 3.71 17.18 -4.58
C ILE A 118 3.06 16.69 -3.29
N THR A 119 3.84 16.02 -2.42
CA THR A 119 3.35 15.47 -1.16
C THR A 119 2.71 16.55 -0.30
N GLN A 120 3.41 17.68 -0.08
CA GLN A 120 2.90 18.79 0.71
C GLN A 120 1.61 19.40 0.13
N LYS A 121 1.51 19.52 -1.20
CA LYS A 121 0.30 20.06 -1.85
C LYS A 121 -0.89 19.13 -1.69
N VAL A 122 -0.69 17.83 -1.90
CA VAL A 122 -1.75 16.83 -1.77
C VAL A 122 -2.25 16.74 -0.32
N GLU A 123 -1.35 16.74 0.66
CA GLU A 123 -1.72 16.75 2.09
C GLU A 123 -2.55 17.99 2.45
N LYS A 124 -2.12 19.19 2.04
CA LYS A 124 -2.89 20.43 2.24
C LYS A 124 -4.29 20.36 1.61
N LEU A 125 -4.45 19.67 0.49
CA LEU A 125 -5.77 19.47 -0.12
C LEU A 125 -6.63 18.53 0.73
N PHE A 126 -6.09 17.42 1.21
CA PHE A 126 -6.81 16.50 2.11
C PHE A 126 -7.19 17.16 3.43
N GLU A 127 -6.32 17.98 4.02
CA GLU A 127 -6.63 18.78 5.21
C GLU A 127 -7.85 19.69 4.99
N LYS A 128 -7.87 20.42 3.86
CA LYS A 128 -9.02 21.26 3.48
C LYS A 128 -10.29 20.45 3.29
N VAL A 129 -10.20 19.30 2.61
CA VAL A 129 -11.35 18.40 2.47
C VAL A 129 -11.82 17.98 3.85
N ASN A 130 -10.97 17.47 4.74
CA ASN A 130 -11.36 17.02 6.07
C ASN A 130 -12.02 18.10 6.94
N GLN A 131 -11.72 19.38 6.70
CA GLN A 131 -12.39 20.50 7.39
C GLN A 131 -13.84 20.72 6.92
N LEU A 132 -14.19 20.33 5.69
CA LEU A 132 -15.56 20.44 5.14
C LEU A 132 -16.51 19.37 5.68
N TRP A 133 -15.96 18.27 6.21
CA TRP A 133 -16.72 17.14 6.75
C TRP A 133 -16.84 17.19 8.28
N LYS A 134 -16.53 18.34 8.89
CA LYS A 134 -16.82 18.66 10.30
C LYS A 134 -18.14 19.40 10.40
#